data_AF-A0A484SZW7-F1
#
_entry.id   AF-A0A484SZW7-F1
#
_cell.length_a   1.000
_cell.length_b   1.000
_cell.length_c   1.000
_cell.angle_alpha   90.00
_cell.angle_beta   90.00
_cell.angle_gamma   90.00
#
_symmetry.space_group_name_H-M   'P 1'
#
loop_
_entity.id
_entity.type
_entity.pdbx_description
1 polymer ?
#
loop_
_entity_poly.entity_id
_entity_poly.type
_entity_poly.pdbx_seq_one_letter_code
_entity_poly.pdbx_strand_id
1 'polypeptide(L)'
;MGTEFADFYLKYQGGFISPRPVAELLDIEGPIDPNIPVQTAYAQDRYGLPQKYLALTSDESEGMYLYDKEDQAVYDMDFDNLKDLLDDRLAARWATFNAFLSWYFDESGD
;
A
#
# COMPACT_ATOMS: atom_id res chain seq x y z
N MET A 1 2.82 2.60 21.50
CA MET A 1 2.79 3.82 20.66
C MET A 1 2.05 3.46 19.38
N GLY A 2 1.22 4.36 18.83
CA GLY A 2 0.53 4.14 17.55
C GLY A 2 1.48 4.22 16.36
N THR A 3 1.03 3.79 15.18
CA THR A 3 1.73 3.95 13.90
C THR A 3 1.02 5.01 13.05
N GLU A 4 1.73 5.64 12.12
CA GLU A 4 1.14 6.62 11.18
C GLU A 4 -0.03 6.00 10.39
N PHE A 5 0.10 4.73 10.01
CA PHE A 5 -0.96 3.93 9.39
C PHE A 5 -2.22 3.88 10.27
N ALA A 6 -2.07 3.51 11.55
CA ALA A 6 -3.21 3.43 12.46
C ALA A 6 -3.83 4.81 12.70
N ASP A 7 -3.02 5.85 12.86
CA ASP A 7 -3.49 7.21 13.07
C ASP A 7 -4.32 7.73 11.88
N PHE A 8 -3.94 7.38 10.65
CA PHE A 8 -4.72 7.73 9.46
C PHE A 8 -6.07 7.00 9.41
N TYR A 9 -6.06 5.66 9.45
CA TYR A 9 -7.28 4.86 9.29
C TYR A 9 -8.26 4.96 10.48
N LEU A 10 -7.78 5.36 11.68
CA LEU A 10 -8.67 5.67 12.81
C LEU A 10 -9.30 7.06 12.73
N LYS A 11 -8.68 7.98 11.99
CA LYS A 11 -9.11 9.39 11.93
C LYS A 11 -9.99 9.68 10.72
N TYR A 12 -9.73 9.03 9.59
CA TYR A 12 -10.37 9.33 8.31
C TYR A 12 -11.22 8.14 7.83
N GLN A 13 -12.32 8.45 7.15
CA GLN A 13 -13.25 7.48 6.56
C GLN A 13 -13.75 8.00 5.20
N GLY A 14 -14.09 7.09 4.29
CA GLY A 14 -14.60 7.40 2.95
C GLY A 14 -13.57 7.09 1.86
N GLY A 15 -13.92 7.41 0.60
CA GLY A 15 -13.03 7.13 -0.54
C GLY A 15 -11.70 7.88 -0.43
N PHE A 16 -10.61 7.13 -0.56
CA PHE A 16 -9.24 7.62 -0.41
C PHE A 16 -8.57 7.75 -1.78
N ILE A 17 -9.14 8.62 -2.60
CA ILE A 17 -8.79 8.76 -4.02
C ILE A 17 -7.64 9.76 -4.17
N SER A 18 -6.56 9.34 -4.84
CA SER A 18 -5.50 10.24 -5.24
C SER A 18 -5.96 11.20 -6.34
N PRO A 19 -5.53 12.48 -6.35
CA PRO A 19 -5.65 13.33 -7.54
C PRO A 19 -4.75 12.87 -8.70
N ARG A 20 -3.78 11.98 -8.44
CA ARG A 20 -2.92 11.36 -9.45
C ARG A 20 -3.63 10.14 -10.07
N PRO A 21 -3.25 9.72 -11.29
CA PRO A 21 -3.80 8.51 -11.91
C PRO A 21 -3.15 7.25 -11.32
N VAL A 22 -3.39 6.99 -10.03
CA VAL A 22 -2.94 5.81 -9.29
C VAL A 22 -4.12 5.17 -8.57
N ALA A 23 -4.02 3.88 -8.29
CA ALA A 23 -5.07 3.10 -7.64
C ALA A 23 -5.50 3.73 -6.29
N GLU A 24 -6.81 3.70 -6.01
CA GLU A 24 -7.41 4.16 -4.75
C GLU A 24 -6.86 3.37 -3.54
N LEU A 25 -6.66 4.04 -2.39
CA LEU A 25 -6.34 3.32 -1.15
C LEU A 25 -7.56 2.56 -0.67
N LEU A 26 -7.35 1.28 -0.36
CA LEU A 26 -8.38 0.41 0.15
C LEU A 26 -8.73 0.77 1.58
N ASP A 27 -10.00 0.54 1.92
CA ASP A 27 -10.48 0.59 3.30
C ASP A 27 -9.80 -0.52 4.14
N ILE A 28 -9.59 -0.23 5.43
CA ILE A 28 -9.03 -1.23 6.38
C ILE A 28 -10.00 -2.40 6.62
N GLU A 29 -11.30 -2.13 6.58
CA GLU A 29 -12.39 -3.10 6.68
C GLU A 29 -13.66 -2.48 6.10
N GLY A 30 -14.60 -3.31 5.65
CA GLY A 30 -15.88 -2.81 5.16
C GLY A 30 -16.66 -3.86 4.36
N PRO A 31 -17.90 -3.55 3.98
CA PRO A 31 -18.75 -4.44 3.19
C PRO A 31 -18.38 -4.46 1.69
N ILE A 32 -17.50 -3.55 1.26
CA ILE A 32 -17.07 -3.43 -0.14
C ILE A 32 -15.69 -4.08 -0.26
N ASP A 33 -15.59 -5.04 -1.18
CA ASP A 33 -14.34 -5.70 -1.54
C ASP A 33 -13.77 -5.11 -2.85
N PRO A 34 -12.43 -5.08 -2.98
CA PRO A 34 -11.46 -5.54 -1.98
C PRO A 34 -11.18 -4.47 -0.90
N ASN A 35 -11.09 -4.90 0.36
CA ASN A 35 -10.46 -4.14 1.45
C ASN A 35 -9.01 -4.61 1.68
N ILE A 36 -8.24 -3.93 2.54
CA ILE A 36 -6.83 -4.26 2.80
C ILE A 36 -6.64 -5.76 3.16
N PRO A 37 -7.38 -6.37 4.11
CA PRO A 37 -7.26 -7.80 4.40
C PRO A 37 -7.49 -8.71 3.20
N VAL A 38 -8.54 -8.47 2.42
CA VAL A 38 -8.90 -9.28 1.25
C VAL A 38 -7.84 -9.16 0.16
N GLN A 39 -7.41 -7.93 -0.17
CA GLN A 39 -6.37 -7.71 -1.17
C GLN A 39 -5.01 -8.26 -0.73
N THR A 40 -4.67 -8.10 0.55
CA THR A 40 -3.43 -8.65 1.12
C THR A 40 -3.43 -10.17 1.00
N ALA A 41 -4.52 -10.85 1.36
CA ALA A 41 -4.62 -12.30 1.24
C ALA A 41 -4.51 -12.75 -0.23
N TYR A 42 -5.17 -12.06 -1.16
CA TYR A 42 -5.04 -12.32 -2.60
C TYR A 42 -3.58 -12.16 -3.06
N ALA A 43 -2.91 -11.07 -2.71
CA ALA A 43 -1.55 -10.81 -3.17
C ALA A 43 -0.52 -11.79 -2.57
N GLN A 44 -0.73 -12.21 -1.33
CA GLN A 44 0.06 -13.27 -0.68
C GLN A 44 -0.09 -14.62 -1.41
N ASP A 45 -1.32 -15.02 -1.75
CA ASP A 45 -1.58 -16.28 -2.46
C ASP A 45 -1.11 -16.23 -3.92
N ARG A 46 -1.40 -15.12 -4.61
CA ARG A 46 -1.17 -14.96 -6.05
C ARG A 46 0.29 -14.70 -6.41
N TYR A 47 1.01 -13.95 -5.57
CA TYR A 47 2.38 -13.47 -5.85
C TYR A 47 3.41 -13.96 -4.84
N GLY A 48 2.99 -14.62 -3.75
CA GLY A 48 3.90 -15.07 -2.71
C GLY A 48 4.42 -13.93 -1.83
N LEU A 49 3.68 -12.82 -1.71
CA LEU A 49 4.11 -11.68 -0.90
C LEU A 49 4.40 -12.11 0.55
N PRO A 50 5.52 -11.64 1.15
CA PRO A 50 5.80 -11.87 2.56
C PRO A 50 4.71 -11.36 3.49
N GLN A 51 4.49 -12.06 4.62
CA GLN A 51 3.46 -11.73 5.60
C GLN A 51 3.63 -10.36 6.28
N LYS A 52 4.81 -9.74 6.18
CA LYS A 52 5.07 -8.40 6.70
C LYS A 52 4.36 -7.29 5.90
N TYR A 53 4.00 -7.55 4.63
CA TYR A 53 3.34 -6.56 3.78
C TYR A 53 1.82 -6.58 3.93
N LEU A 54 1.23 -5.38 3.84
CA LEU A 54 -0.19 -5.13 3.62
C LEU A 54 -0.36 -4.45 2.27
N ALA A 55 -1.33 -4.88 1.47
CA ALA A 55 -1.67 -4.22 0.22
C ALA A 55 -2.55 -3.00 0.49
N LEU A 56 -2.02 -1.80 0.22
CA LEU A 56 -2.72 -0.53 0.40
C LEU A 56 -3.67 -0.23 -0.77
N THR A 57 -3.38 -0.75 -1.96
CA THR A 57 -4.18 -0.59 -3.18
C THR A 57 -4.48 -1.95 -3.80
N SER A 58 -5.43 -2.00 -4.74
CA SER A 58 -5.53 -3.14 -5.65
C SER A 58 -4.31 -3.21 -6.58
N ASP A 59 -4.18 -4.31 -7.33
CA ASP A 59 -3.06 -4.56 -8.25
C ASP A 59 -3.22 -3.89 -9.62
N GLU A 60 -4.42 -3.35 -9.94
CA GLU A 60 -4.88 -2.71 -11.20
C GLU A 60 -4.22 -3.19 -12.51
N SER A 61 -3.76 -4.45 -12.55
CA SER A 61 -2.94 -5.06 -13.61
C SER A 61 -1.53 -4.50 -13.84
N GLU A 62 -1.03 -3.55 -13.04
CA GLU A 62 0.31 -2.95 -13.22
C GLU A 62 1.16 -2.82 -11.95
N GLY A 63 0.58 -2.99 -10.75
CA GLY A 63 1.32 -2.88 -9.50
C GLY A 63 0.47 -2.51 -8.30
N MET A 64 1.08 -2.45 -7.11
CA MET A 64 0.39 -2.05 -5.88
C MET A 64 1.34 -1.37 -4.89
N TYR A 65 0.78 -0.48 -4.08
CA TYR A 65 1.49 0.05 -2.93
C TYR A 65 1.40 -0.91 -1.75
N LEU A 66 2.55 -1.23 -1.17
CA LEU A 66 2.66 -2.17 -0.06
C LEU A 66 3.19 -1.46 1.18
N TYR A 67 2.49 -1.58 2.29
CA TYR A 67 2.96 -1.13 3.60
C TYR A 67 3.65 -2.28 4.33
N ASP A 68 4.88 -2.06 4.80
CA ASP A 68 5.60 -3.03 5.61
C ASP A 68 5.35 -2.78 7.11
N LYS A 69 4.85 -3.80 7.81
CA LYS A 69 4.51 -3.70 9.24
C LYS A 69 5.73 -3.62 10.15
N GLU A 70 6.91 -3.99 9.68
CA GLU A 70 8.14 -4.02 10.48
C GLU A 70 8.85 -2.68 10.49
N ASP A 71 9.02 -2.04 9.31
CA ASP A 71 9.72 -0.76 9.16
C ASP A 71 8.79 0.44 8.94
N GLN A 72 7.49 0.20 8.71
CA GLN A 72 6.46 1.21 8.44
C GLN A 72 6.66 1.99 7.14
N ALA A 73 7.51 1.48 6.25
CA ALA A 73 7.79 2.05 4.95
C ALA A 73 6.76 1.59 3.90
N VAL A 74 6.71 2.31 2.79
CA VAL A 74 5.82 2.00 1.66
C VAL A 74 6.64 1.70 0.41
N TYR A 75 6.32 0.56 -0.20
CA TYR A 75 6.97 0.02 -1.39
C TYR A 75 6.02 0.20 -2.58
N ASP A 76 6.62 0.49 -3.72
CA ASP A 76 5.95 0.58 -5.00
C ASP A 76 6.30 -0.67 -5.81
N MET A 77 5.42 -1.67 -5.73
CA MET A 77 5.64 -2.96 -6.37
C MET A 77 4.98 -3.00 -7.73
N ASP A 78 5.73 -3.47 -8.72
CA ASP A 78 5.24 -3.84 -10.04
C ASP A 78 5.76 -5.25 -10.41
N PHE A 79 5.35 -5.75 -11.57
CA PHE A 79 5.77 -7.09 -12.01
C PHE A 79 7.26 -7.19 -12.39
N ASP A 80 7.88 -6.06 -12.78
CA ASP A 80 9.31 -6.03 -13.13
C ASP A 80 10.18 -6.12 -11.88
N ASN A 81 9.71 -5.60 -10.75
CA ASN A 81 10.44 -5.54 -9.49
C ASN A 81 9.98 -6.58 -8.44
N LEU A 82 8.92 -7.35 -8.71
CA LEU A 82 8.40 -8.37 -7.79
C LEU A 82 9.49 -9.33 -7.28
N LYS A 83 10.40 -9.79 -8.15
CA LYS A 83 11.49 -10.67 -7.71
C LYS A 83 12.40 -9.99 -6.68
N ASP A 84 12.70 -8.72 -6.86
CA ASP A 84 13.54 -7.98 -5.92
C ASP A 84 12.80 -7.75 -4.60
N LEU A 85 11.48 -7.54 -4.61
CA LEU A 85 10.67 -7.50 -3.40
C LEU A 85 10.72 -8.84 -2.65
N LEU A 86 10.51 -9.96 -3.36
CA LEU A 86 10.48 -11.30 -2.75
C LEU A 86 11.85 -11.74 -2.20
N ASP A 87 12.94 -11.21 -2.74
CA ASP A 87 14.30 -11.47 -2.29
C ASP A 87 14.77 -10.47 -1.19
N ASP A 88 13.89 -9.61 -0.66
CA ASP A 88 14.21 -8.50 0.27
C ASP A 88 15.31 -7.54 -0.28
N ARG A 89 15.33 -7.31 -1.60
CA ARG A 89 16.27 -6.44 -2.31
C ARG A 89 15.65 -5.15 -2.83
N LEU A 90 14.32 -5.07 -2.92
CA LEU A 90 13.64 -3.84 -3.31
C LEU A 90 13.77 -2.78 -2.20
N ALA A 91 14.13 -1.56 -2.56
CA ALA A 91 14.17 -0.45 -1.63
C ALA A 91 12.77 0.17 -1.47
N ALA A 92 12.40 0.57 -0.25
CA ALA A 92 11.18 1.33 -0.03
C ALA A 92 11.21 2.62 -0.87
N ARG A 93 10.09 2.93 -1.53
CA ARG A 93 9.94 4.19 -2.27
C ARG A 93 9.71 5.36 -1.31
N TRP A 94 8.99 5.11 -0.21
CA TRP A 94 8.79 6.07 0.87
C TRP A 94 9.18 5.45 2.21
N ALA A 95 10.06 6.13 2.95
CA ALA A 95 10.56 5.64 4.23
C ALA A 95 9.51 5.63 5.34
N THR A 96 8.39 6.34 5.18
CA THR A 96 7.28 6.36 6.14
C THR A 96 5.93 6.45 5.43
N PHE A 97 4.86 6.05 6.12
CA PHE A 97 3.50 6.14 5.61
C PHE A 97 3.08 7.59 5.35
N ASN A 98 3.44 8.55 6.21
CA ASN A 98 3.14 9.96 5.98
C ASN A 98 3.87 10.57 4.77
N ALA A 99 5.10 10.11 4.48
CA ALA A 99 5.80 10.51 3.26
C ALA A 99 5.05 10.01 2.01
N PHE A 100 4.55 8.78 2.06
CA PHE A 100 3.65 8.24 1.04
C PHE A 100 2.35 9.06 0.94
N LEU A 101 1.64 9.32 2.04
CA LEU A 101 0.39 10.09 2.01
C LEU A 101 0.57 11.51 1.47
N SER A 102 1.70 12.16 1.81
CA SER A 102 2.04 13.47 1.28
C SER A 102 2.15 13.42 -0.24
N TRP A 103 2.91 12.47 -0.78
CA TRP A 103 2.99 12.27 -2.23
C TRP A 103 1.64 11.87 -2.84
N TYR A 104 0.91 10.96 -2.19
CA TYR A 104 -0.33 10.36 -2.71
C TYR A 104 -1.46 11.36 -2.85
N PHE A 105 -1.60 12.32 -1.92
CA PHE A 105 -2.65 13.33 -1.95
C PHE A 105 -2.20 14.72 -2.45
N ASP A 106 -0.91 14.93 -2.71
CA ASP A 106 -0.42 16.18 -3.29
C ASP A 106 -0.59 16.19 -4.82
N GLU A 107 -1.19 17.27 -5.34
CA GLU A 107 -1.39 17.50 -6.77
C GLU A 107 -0.10 17.94 -7.50
N SER A 108 0.90 18.41 -6.77
CA SER A 108 2.18 18.84 -7.34
C SER A 108 3.05 17.62 -7.64
N GLY A 109 3.27 17.35 -8.93
CA GLY A 109 4.19 16.29 -9.36
C GLY A 109 5.60 16.54 -8.86
N ASP A 110 6.23 15.52 -8.27
CA ASP A 110 7.70 15.43 -8.20
C ASP A 110 8.29 15.19 -9.60
#